data_AF-A0A7Y5LK87-F1
#
_entry.id   AF-A0A7Y5LK87-F1
#
_cell.length_a   1.000
_cell.length_b   1.000
_cell.length_c   1.000
_cell.angle_alpha   90.00
_cell.angle_beta   90.00
_cell.angle_gamma   90.00
#
_symmetry.space_group_name_H-M   'P 1'
#
loop_
_entity.id
_entity.type
_entity.pdbx_description
1 polymer ?
#
loop_
_entity_poly.entity_id
_entity_poly.type
_entity_poly.pdbx_seq_one_letter_code
_entity_poly.pdbx_strand_id
1 'polypeptide(L)'
;MNSHHFSIDDDKSLVLIGGGNGASVDDAVIIKASSTLYGAPAENDILAQEFGRKDIDWKVTGRRQLKVNSRQIEQVEIVLSNGTRYDYYFDITSFFGKY
;
A
#
# COMPACT_ATOMS: atom_id res chain seq x y z
N MET A 1 13.67 37.71 23.78
CA MET A 1 13.84 37.37 22.35
C MET A 1 14.63 36.09 22.26
N ASN A 2 13.95 35.01 21.84
CA ASN A 2 14.41 33.95 20.94
C ASN A 2 13.61 32.69 21.23
N SER A 3 12.37 32.68 20.74
CA SER A 3 11.58 31.47 20.57
C SER A 3 12.07 30.82 19.28
N HIS A 4 12.85 29.75 19.39
CA HIS A 4 13.07 28.86 18.25
C HIS A 4 11.84 27.96 18.14
N HIS A 5 10.85 28.43 17.39
CA HIS A 5 9.76 27.61 16.89
C HIS A 5 10.34 26.75 15.75
N PHE A 6 10.72 25.52 16.07
CA PHE A 6 10.87 24.46 15.07
C PHE A 6 9.47 23.87 14.86
N SER A 7 8.82 24.25 13.76
CA SER A 7 7.65 23.53 13.24
C SER A 7 8.02 23.03 11.86
N ILE A 8 8.49 21.79 11.81
CA ILE A 8 8.68 21.03 10.58
C ILE A 8 8.27 19.59 10.93
N ASP A 9 7.08 19.20 10.47
CA ASP A 9 6.71 17.83 10.06
C ASP A 9 6.28 16.74 11.08
N ASP A 10 5.47 17.07 12.10
CA ASP A 10 4.88 16.05 13.00
C ASP A 10 3.42 15.64 12.68
N ASP A 11 2.93 15.98 11.49
CA ASP A 11 1.75 15.35 10.89
C ASP A 11 2.21 14.55 9.65
N LYS A 12 2.92 13.46 9.90
CA LYS A 12 2.94 12.36 8.92
C LYS A 12 1.50 11.88 8.78
N SER A 13 0.77 12.53 7.87
CA SER A 13 -0.50 12.12 7.29
C SER A 13 -0.84 10.65 7.58
N LEU A 14 -1.79 10.48 8.49
CA LEU A 14 -2.15 9.20 9.07
C LEU A 14 -2.47 8.17 7.97
N VAL A 15 -1.68 7.10 7.90
CA VAL A 15 -2.01 5.89 7.15
C VAL A 15 -2.60 4.87 8.12
N LEU A 16 -3.84 4.45 7.90
CA LEU A 16 -4.48 3.39 8.69
C LEU A 16 -4.60 2.13 7.83
N ILE A 17 -4.19 1.00 8.40
CA ILE A 17 -4.19 -0.31 7.75
C ILE A 17 -5.25 -1.19 8.44
N GLY A 18 -6.01 -1.95 7.66
CA GLY A 18 -6.98 -2.93 8.15
C GLY A 18 -7.45 -3.86 7.04
N GLY A 19 -8.63 -4.49 7.19
CA GLY A 19 -9.17 -5.39 6.18
C GLY A 19 -8.67 -6.84 6.33
N GLY A 20 -8.52 -7.53 5.20
CA GLY A 20 -8.07 -8.93 5.15
C GLY A 20 -6.56 -9.07 4.95
N ASN A 21 -6.13 -10.22 4.44
CA ASN A 21 -4.71 -10.58 4.25
C ASN A 21 -4.19 -10.35 2.82
N GLY A 22 -4.98 -9.73 1.95
CA GLY A 22 -4.60 -9.42 0.57
C GLY A 22 -4.61 -10.60 -0.39
N ALA A 23 -5.09 -11.79 -0.01
CA ALA A 23 -5.10 -12.97 -0.89
C ALA A 23 -6.21 -12.95 -1.96
N SER A 24 -7.21 -12.09 -1.81
CA SER A 24 -8.33 -11.94 -2.74
C SER A 24 -8.86 -10.51 -2.73
N VAL A 25 -9.75 -10.17 -3.67
CA VAL A 25 -10.45 -8.87 -3.67
C VAL A 25 -11.31 -8.71 -2.41
N ASP A 26 -11.96 -9.78 -1.95
CA ASP A 26 -12.83 -9.75 -0.76
C ASP A 26 -12.00 -9.62 0.52
N ASP A 27 -10.80 -10.20 0.54
CA ASP A 27 -9.84 -10.14 1.65
C ASP A 27 -8.76 -9.06 1.45
N ALA A 28 -8.99 -8.06 0.59
CA ALA A 28 -7.99 -7.05 0.30
C ALA A 28 -7.54 -6.29 1.57
N VAL A 29 -6.26 -5.92 1.63
CA VAL A 29 -5.75 -5.05 2.70
C VAL A 29 -6.26 -3.63 2.45
N ILE A 30 -6.96 -3.06 3.41
CA ILE A 30 -7.50 -1.70 3.31
C ILE A 30 -6.43 -0.71 3.75
N ILE A 31 -6.09 0.22 2.86
CA ILE A 31 -5.21 1.35 3.16
C ILE A 31 -6.05 2.62 3.15
N LYS A 32 -6.12 3.28 4.30
CA LYS A 32 -6.69 4.62 4.43
C LYS A 32 -5.58 5.64 4.49
N ALA A 33 -5.54 6.56 3.52
CA ALA A 33 -4.57 7.64 3.46
C ALA A 33 -5.24 8.93 2.94
N SER A 34 -4.61 10.09 3.17
CA SER A 34 -5.11 11.38 2.70
C SER A 34 -4.89 11.60 1.20
N SER A 35 -3.83 11.04 0.62
CA SER A 35 -3.50 11.13 -0.80
C SER A 35 -2.69 9.94 -1.29
N THR A 36 -2.56 9.82 -2.61
CA THR A 36 -1.73 8.82 -3.29
C THR A 36 -0.26 8.93 -2.89
N LEU A 37 0.22 10.15 -2.58
CA LEU A 37 1.60 10.38 -2.12
C LEU A 37 1.92 9.60 -0.83
N TYR A 38 0.92 9.37 0.02
CA TYR A 38 1.08 8.66 1.28
C TYR A 38 0.58 7.21 1.23
N GLY A 39 -0.48 6.94 0.46
CA GLY A 39 -1.05 5.59 0.33
C GLY A 39 -0.19 4.63 -0.49
N ALA A 40 0.35 5.06 -1.64
CA ALA A 40 1.08 4.17 -2.54
C ALA A 40 2.41 3.62 -1.95
N PRO A 41 3.20 4.40 -1.17
CA PRO A 41 4.35 3.83 -0.47
C PRO A 41 3.97 2.72 0.53
N ALA A 42 2.85 2.89 1.24
CA ALA A 42 2.40 1.94 2.26
C ALA A 42 2.11 0.53 1.68
N GLU A 43 1.70 0.43 0.42
CA GLU A 43 1.54 -0.87 -0.27
C GLU A 43 2.87 -1.64 -0.30
N ASN A 44 3.99 -0.97 -0.61
CA ASN A 44 5.30 -1.62 -0.64
C ASN A 44 5.78 -1.98 0.77
N ASP A 45 5.49 -1.14 1.77
CA ASP A 45 5.84 -1.42 3.17
C ASP A 45 5.09 -2.66 3.69
N ILE A 46 3.81 -2.83 3.33
CA ILE A 46 3.02 -4.01 3.69
C ILE A 46 3.60 -5.27 3.01
N LEU A 47 3.88 -5.21 1.70
CA LEU A 47 4.52 -6.35 1.01
C LEU A 47 5.89 -6.69 1.60
N ALA A 48 6.64 -5.68 2.07
CA ALA A 48 7.93 -5.92 2.71
C ALA A 48 7.80 -6.61 4.07
N GLN A 49 6.75 -6.31 4.84
CA GLN A 49 6.44 -7.00 6.08
C GLN A 49 6.04 -8.46 5.85
N GLU A 50 5.27 -8.73 4.78
CA GLU A 50 4.76 -10.07 4.47
C GLU A 50 5.82 -10.97 3.79
N PHE A 51 6.56 -10.43 2.83
CA PHE A 51 7.41 -11.21 1.92
C PHE A 51 8.92 -10.95 2.10
N GLY A 52 9.32 -10.04 2.98
CA GLY A 52 10.72 -9.71 3.24
C GLY A 52 11.24 -8.55 2.37
N ARG A 53 12.51 -8.58 2.00
CA ARG A 53 13.15 -7.44 1.32
C ARG A 53 12.81 -7.41 -0.16
N LYS A 54 12.28 -6.29 -0.63
CA LYS A 54 12.04 -6.03 -2.05
C LYS A 54 13.34 -6.15 -2.86
N ASP A 55 13.22 -6.70 -4.06
CA ASP A 55 14.28 -7.00 -5.03
C ASP A 55 15.33 -8.02 -4.56
N ILE A 56 15.15 -8.63 -3.37
CA ILE A 56 15.96 -9.75 -2.87
C ILE A 56 15.07 -10.98 -2.67
N ASP A 57 14.05 -10.83 -1.81
CA ASP A 57 13.15 -11.91 -1.41
C ASP A 57 11.91 -11.97 -2.31
N TRP A 58 11.51 -10.83 -2.89
CA TRP A 58 10.40 -10.70 -3.82
C TRP A 58 10.57 -9.52 -4.77
N LYS A 59 9.90 -9.55 -5.93
CA LYS A 59 9.84 -8.42 -6.86
C LYS A 59 8.45 -8.29 -7.48
N VAL A 60 8.05 -7.06 -7.80
CA VAL A 60 6.81 -6.78 -8.54
C VAL A 60 6.99 -7.15 -10.00
N THR A 61 6.05 -7.91 -10.55
CA THR A 61 6.00 -8.27 -11.98
C THR A 61 4.87 -7.56 -12.72
N GLY A 62 3.88 -7.03 -12.03
CA GLY A 62 2.73 -6.38 -12.63
C GLY A 62 1.87 -5.65 -11.61
N ARG A 63 1.10 -4.68 -12.09
CA ARG A 63 0.14 -3.91 -11.31
C ARG A 63 -1.11 -3.66 -12.14
N ARG A 64 -2.30 -3.78 -11.53
CA ARG A 64 -3.58 -3.54 -12.19
C ARG A 64 -4.54 -2.84 -11.24
N GLN A 65 -5.21 -1.82 -11.75
CA GLN A 65 -6.30 -1.17 -11.04
C GLN A 65 -7.63 -1.81 -11.45
N LEU A 66 -8.36 -2.30 -10.47
CA LEU A 66 -9.65 -2.95 -10.63
C LEU A 66 -10.70 -2.09 -9.94
N LYS A 67 -11.84 -1.89 -10.62
CA LYS A 67 -13.03 -1.31 -10.00
C LYS A 67 -14.02 -2.43 -9.73
N VAL A 68 -14.28 -2.72 -8.46
CA VAL A 68 -15.23 -3.76 -8.03
C VAL A 68 -16.29 -3.11 -7.17
N ASN A 69 -17.51 -3.00 -7.70
CA ASN A 69 -18.59 -2.20 -7.13
C ASN A 69 -18.13 -0.74 -6.88
N SER A 70 -18.14 -0.29 -5.63
CA SER A 70 -17.69 1.04 -5.21
C SER A 70 -16.22 1.07 -4.75
N ARG A 71 -15.50 -0.06 -4.81
CA ARG A 71 -14.12 -0.18 -4.34
C ARG A 71 -13.14 0.02 -5.48
N GLN A 72 -12.05 0.73 -5.19
CA GLN A 72 -10.87 0.83 -6.06
C GLN A 72 -9.81 -0.10 -5.48
N ILE A 73 -9.45 -1.13 -6.24
CA ILE A 73 -8.51 -2.17 -5.82
C ILE A 73 -7.24 -2.05 -6.66
N GLU A 74 -6.10 -2.03 -5.99
CA GLU A 74 -4.80 -2.25 -6.62
C GLU A 74 -4.43 -3.73 -6.47
N GLN A 75 -4.31 -4.45 -7.59
CA GLN A 75 -3.71 -5.78 -7.64
C GLN A 75 -2.22 -5.63 -7.94
N VAL A 76 -1.38 -6.19 -7.07
CA VAL A 76 0.07 -6.26 -7.26
C VAL A 76 0.47 -7.71 -7.48
N GLU A 77 1.01 -7.99 -8.66
CA GLU A 77 1.59 -9.28 -9.00
C GLU A 77 3.05 -9.29 -8.52
N ILE A 78 3.41 -10.23 -7.66
CA ILE A 78 4.80 -10.42 -7.21
C ILE A 78 5.30 -11.83 -7.53
N VAL A 79 6.63 -11.95 -7.63
CA VAL A 79 7.32 -13.24 -7.64
C VAL A 79 8.36 -13.27 -6.53
N LEU A 80 8.35 -14.34 -5.74
CA LEU A 80 9.34 -14.59 -4.68
C LEU A 80 10.65 -15.13 -5.27
N SER A 81 11.73 -15.08 -4.49
CA SER A 81 13.06 -15.59 -4.87
C SER A 81 13.07 -17.07 -5.23
N ASN A 82 12.17 -17.86 -4.65
CA ASN A 82 11.97 -19.28 -4.98
C ASN A 82 11.10 -19.53 -6.23
N GLY A 83 10.65 -18.47 -6.92
CA GLY A 83 9.83 -18.53 -8.12
C GLY A 83 8.31 -18.57 -7.89
N THR A 84 7.84 -18.65 -6.64
CA THR A 84 6.40 -18.62 -6.31
C THR A 84 5.79 -17.27 -6.71
N ARG A 85 4.59 -17.28 -7.30
CA ARG A 85 3.87 -16.08 -7.70
C ARG A 85 2.69 -15.82 -6.78
N TYR A 86 2.46 -14.54 -6.46
CA TYR A 86 1.31 -14.09 -5.68
C TYR A 86 0.63 -12.93 -6.39
N ASP A 87 -0.69 -12.94 -6.34
CA ASP A 87 -1.53 -11.76 -6.55
C ASP A 87 -1.91 -11.22 -5.18
N TYR A 88 -1.54 -9.96 -4.91
CA TYR A 88 -1.84 -9.30 -3.64
C TYR A 88 -2.76 -8.10 -3.88
N TYR A 89 -3.82 -7.98 -3.10
CA TYR A 89 -4.88 -7.00 -3.32
C TYR A 89 -4.94 -5.96 -2.21
N PHE A 90 -4.91 -4.68 -2.61
CA PHE A 90 -5.08 -3.53 -1.74
C PHE A 90 -6.36 -2.77 -2.08
N ASP A 91 -7.15 -2.43 -1.07
CA ASP A 91 -8.24 -1.48 -1.22
C ASP A 91 -7.71 -0.06 -1.00
N ILE A 92 -7.63 0.68 -2.10
CA ILE A 92 -7.08 2.04 -2.18
C ILE A 92 -8.18 3.10 -2.34
N THR A 93 -9.45 2.71 -2.12
CA THR A 93 -10.63 3.57 -2.34
C THR A 93 -10.52 4.92 -1.65
N SER A 94 -9.88 4.96 -0.48
CA SER A 94 -9.76 6.17 0.33
C SER A 94 -8.94 7.28 -0.33
N PHE A 95 -7.96 6.92 -1.17
CA PHE A 95 -6.98 7.85 -1.73
C PHE A 95 -6.85 7.81 -3.25
N PHE A 96 -7.53 6.87 -3.94
CA PHE A 96 -7.50 6.77 -5.39
C PHE A 96 -7.87 8.10 -6.06
N GLY A 97 -6.98 8.59 -6.94
CA GLY A 97 -7.15 9.85 -7.67
C GLY A 97 -6.95 11.13 -6.84
N LYS A 98 -6.53 11.02 -5.57
CA LYS A 98 -6.17 12.17 -4.72
C LYS A 98 -4.65 12.34 -4.75
N TYR A 99 -4.17 13.52 -5.10
CA TYR A 99 -2.74 13.87 -5.17
C TYR A 99 -2.44 15.04 -4.25
#